data_AF-A0A1M6B1W2-F1
#
_entry.id   AF-A0A1M6B1W2-F1
#
_cell.length_a   1.000
_cell.length_b   1.000
_cell.length_c   1.000
_cell.angle_alpha   90.00
_cell.angle_beta   90.00
_cell.angle_gamma   90.00
#
_symmetry.space_group_name_H-M   'P 1'
#
loop_
_entity.id
_entity.type
_entity.pdbx_description
1 polymer ?
#
loop_
_entity_poly.entity_id
_entity_poly.type
_entity_poly.pdbx_seq_one_letter_code
_entity_poly.pdbx_strand_id
1 'polypeptide(L)'
;MNPNKFRPYTTLMLLLSFILIAITGFVLFLAPHGPGSGYWQWLGLTKHELKDIHLYLGFFAVALILLHGYLNLRPLSVYLKNQRHQLWRHPAIWSVVGVVVVVWLALSVGVEL
;
A
#
# COMPACT_ATOMS: atom_id res chain seq x y z
N MET A 1 -3.08 -8.75 28.90
CA MET A 1 -3.74 -7.61 28.24
C MET A 1 -4.64 -8.16 27.13
N ASN A 2 -5.94 -7.83 27.10
CA ASN A 2 -6.89 -8.44 26.15
C ASN A 2 -6.70 -7.83 24.74
N PRO A 3 -6.17 -8.59 23.74
CA PRO A 3 -5.85 -8.05 22.42
C PRO A 3 -7.08 -7.56 21.66
N ASN A 4 -8.28 -8.06 22.00
CA ASN A 4 -9.52 -7.67 21.34
C ASN A 4 -9.89 -6.19 21.56
N LYS A 5 -9.41 -5.57 22.64
CA LYS A 5 -9.62 -4.13 22.87
C LYS A 5 -8.76 -3.26 21.95
N PHE A 6 -7.57 -3.71 21.55
CA PHE A 6 -6.62 -2.92 20.76
C PHE A 6 -6.89 -2.99 19.24
N ARG A 7 -7.50 -4.08 18.77
CA ARG A 7 -7.85 -4.29 17.35
C ARG A 7 -8.61 -3.11 16.71
N PRO A 8 -9.71 -2.58 17.28
CA PRO A 8 -10.43 -1.46 16.67
C PRO A 8 -9.59 -0.18 16.62
N TYR A 9 -8.79 0.10 17.65
CA TYR A 9 -7.91 1.28 17.66
C TYR A 9 -6.82 1.20 16.60
N THR A 10 -6.14 0.05 16.48
CA THR A 10 -5.11 -0.14 15.45
C THR A 10 -5.70 0.00 14.04
N THR A 11 -6.90 -0.55 13.80
CA THR A 11 -7.59 -0.40 12.51
C THR A 11 -7.96 1.06 12.22
N LEU A 12 -8.50 1.78 13.20
CA LEU A 12 -8.87 3.19 13.02
C LEU A 12 -7.63 4.06 12.76
N MET A 13 -6.57 3.88 13.55
CA MET A 13 -5.30 4.58 13.35
C MET A 13 -4.69 4.28 11.98
N LEU A 14 -4.79 3.04 11.52
CA LEU A 14 -4.30 2.65 10.20
C LEU A 14 -5.11 3.31 9.07
N LEU A 15 -6.45 3.35 9.19
CA LEU A 15 -7.31 4.04 8.24
C LEU A 15 -7.01 5.54 8.18
N LEU A 16 -6.88 6.19 9.33
CA LEU A 16 -6.53 7.62 9.39
C LEU A 16 -5.17 7.89 8.78
N SER A 17 -4.16 7.07 9.11
CA SER A 17 -2.82 7.19 8.53
C SER A 17 -2.86 7.01 7.01
N PHE A 18 -3.63 6.05 6.51
CA PHE A 18 -3.82 5.84 5.07
C PHE A 18 -4.43 7.05 4.38
N ILE A 19 -5.47 7.66 4.96
CA ILE A 19 -6.10 8.88 4.42
C ILE A 19 -5.09 10.04 4.36
N LEU A 20 -4.32 10.26 5.42
CA LEU A 20 -3.32 11.33 5.46
C LEU A 20 -2.18 11.10 4.44
N ILE A 21 -1.71 9.87 4.30
CA ILE A 21 -0.72 9.48 3.29
C ILE A 21 -1.29 9.69 1.88
N ALA A 22 -2.56 9.32 1.64
CA ALA A 22 -3.21 9.51 0.35
C ALA A 22 -3.32 10.99 -0.01
N ILE A 23 -3.73 11.84 0.93
CA ILE A 23 -3.82 13.29 0.72
C ILE A 23 -2.44 13.86 0.42
N THR A 24 -1.45 13.59 1.26
CA THR A 24 -0.08 14.10 1.08
C THR A 24 0.57 13.58 -0.20
N GLY A 25 0.35 12.31 -0.55
CA GLY A 25 0.83 11.71 -1.79
C GLY A 25 0.16 12.30 -3.02
N PHE A 26 -1.15 12.53 -2.97
CA PHE A 26 -1.90 13.20 -4.05
C PHE A 26 -1.43 14.65 -4.26
N VAL A 27 -1.21 15.38 -3.17
CA VAL A 27 -0.69 16.74 -3.20
C VAL A 27 0.73 16.79 -3.77
N LEU A 28 1.61 15.86 -3.38
CA LEU A 28 2.96 15.74 -3.93
C LEU A 28 2.97 15.32 -5.40
N PHE A 29 1.99 14.52 -5.83
CA PHE A 29 1.81 14.14 -7.22
C PHE A 29 1.45 15.34 -8.11
N LEU A 30 0.65 16.28 -7.58
CA LEU A 30 0.33 17.53 -8.28
C LEU A 30 1.43 18.60 -8.21
N ALA A 31 2.39 18.45 -7.28
CA ALA A 31 3.44 19.44 -7.10
C ALA A 31 4.37 19.46 -8.34
N PRO A 32 4.69 20.65 -8.90
CA PRO A 32 5.51 20.76 -10.11
C PRO A 32 6.93 20.21 -9.90
N HIS A 33 7.54 19.75 -10.99
CA HIS A 33 8.90 19.23 -11.05
C HIS A 33 9.78 20.14 -11.90
N GLY A 34 11.03 20.37 -11.48
CA GLY A 34 12.03 21.13 -12.25
C GLY A 34 12.39 22.51 -11.68
N PRO A 35 13.20 23.30 -12.42
CA PRO A 35 13.63 24.63 -12.01
C PRO A 35 12.42 25.54 -11.74
N GLY A 36 12.33 26.11 -10.54
CA GLY A 36 11.16 26.90 -10.09
C GLY A 36 10.21 26.15 -9.16
N SER A 37 10.37 24.84 -8.93
CA SER A 37 9.54 24.09 -7.98
C SER A 37 9.74 24.48 -6.51
N GLY A 38 10.77 25.25 -6.19
CA GLY A 38 11.09 25.69 -4.82
C GLY A 38 10.07 26.66 -4.23
N TYR A 39 9.32 27.38 -5.06
CA TYR A 39 8.28 28.33 -4.61
C TYR A 39 6.92 27.68 -4.41
N TRP A 40 6.79 26.40 -4.74
CA TRP A 40 5.54 25.69 -4.58
C TRP A 40 5.27 25.44 -3.08
N GLN A 41 4.10 25.86 -2.64
CA GLN A 41 3.63 25.69 -1.28
C GLN A 41 2.18 25.21 -1.29
N TRP A 42 1.84 24.39 -0.31
CA TRP A 42 0.48 23.94 -0.09
C TRP A 42 0.17 24.05 1.40
N LEU A 43 -0.87 24.81 1.73
CA LEU A 43 -1.23 25.17 3.11
C LEU A 43 -0.05 25.77 3.92
N GLY A 44 0.82 26.53 3.26
CA GLY A 44 2.00 27.13 3.88
C GLY A 44 3.18 26.18 4.07
N LEU A 45 3.04 24.90 3.70
CA LEU A 45 4.13 23.92 3.72
C LEU A 45 4.82 23.88 2.37
N THR A 46 6.14 23.83 2.39
CA THR A 46 6.96 23.60 1.21
C THR A 46 6.80 22.15 0.71
N LYS A 47 7.16 21.92 -0.55
CA LYS A 47 7.23 20.55 -1.12
C LYS A 47 8.10 19.61 -0.28
N HIS A 48 9.16 20.13 0.33
CA HIS A 48 10.09 19.33 1.12
C HIS A 48 9.45 18.89 2.44
N GLU A 49 8.81 19.81 3.17
CA GLU A 49 8.12 19.50 4.42
C GLU A 49 6.96 18.53 4.19
N LEU A 50 6.20 18.70 3.11
CA LEU A 50 5.14 17.75 2.73
C LEU A 50 5.68 16.36 2.44
N LYS A 51 6.85 16.27 1.79
CA LYS A 51 7.53 15.00 1.53
C LYS A 51 7.97 14.33 2.84
N ASP A 52 8.52 15.11 3.78
CA ASP A 52 8.96 14.58 5.07
C ASP A 52 7.78 14.10 5.92
N ILE A 53 6.68 14.86 5.97
CA ILE A 53 5.44 14.44 6.63
C ILE A 53 4.91 13.16 6.00
N HIS A 54 4.84 13.08 4.67
CA HIS A 54 4.41 11.89 3.95
C HIS A 54 5.29 10.66 4.30
N LEU A 55 6.60 10.86 4.37
CA LEU A 55 7.56 9.79 4.69
C LEU A 55 7.36 9.28 6.12
N TYR A 56 7.27 10.17 7.11
CA TYR A 56 7.06 9.77 8.51
C TYR A 56 5.70 9.10 8.72
N LEU A 57 4.64 9.63 8.09
CA LEU A 57 3.33 8.97 8.09
C LEU A 57 3.42 7.58 7.45
N GLY A 58 4.15 7.43 6.35
CA GLY A 58 4.40 6.14 5.70
C GLY A 58 5.04 5.13 6.65
N PHE A 59 6.12 5.51 7.34
CA PHE A 59 6.76 4.66 8.35
C PHE A 59 5.81 4.28 9.48
N PHE A 60 5.02 5.24 9.98
CA PHE A 60 4.04 5.00 11.02
C PHE A 60 2.94 4.03 10.56
N ALA A 61 2.43 4.18 9.33
CA ALA A 61 1.46 3.27 8.75
C ALA A 61 2.03 1.86 8.59
N VAL A 62 3.29 1.70 8.17
CA VAL A 62 3.95 0.38 8.11
C VAL A 62 3.98 -0.29 9.49
N ALA A 63 4.35 0.45 10.54
CA ALA A 63 4.32 -0.08 11.90
C ALA A 63 2.90 -0.52 12.32
N LEU A 64 1.88 0.28 11.98
CA LEU A 64 0.49 -0.06 12.24
C LEU A 64 0.00 -1.27 11.43
N ILE A 65 0.45 -1.45 10.18
CA ILE A 65 0.14 -2.62 9.35
C ILE A 65 0.69 -3.88 10.02
N LEU A 66 1.95 -3.85 10.47
CA LEU A 66 2.57 -4.98 11.17
C LEU A 66 1.81 -5.31 12.46
N LEU A 67 1.46 -4.29 13.25
CA LEU A 67 0.67 -4.48 14.48
C LEU A 67 -0.73 -5.02 14.17
N HIS A 68 -1.41 -4.48 13.16
CA HIS A 68 -2.72 -4.92 12.72
C HIS A 68 -2.66 -6.38 12.25
N GLY A 69 -1.64 -6.75 11.47
CA GLY A 69 -1.40 -8.12 11.03
C GLY A 69 -1.20 -9.07 12.21
N TYR A 70 -0.32 -8.70 13.15
CA TYR A 70 -0.05 -9.48 14.36
C TYR A 70 -1.33 -9.74 15.19
N LEU A 71 -2.15 -8.71 15.41
CA LEU A 71 -3.40 -8.82 16.15
C LEU A 71 -4.48 -9.64 15.40
N ASN A 72 -4.35 -9.80 14.08
CA ASN A 72 -5.33 -10.47 13.23
C ASN A 72 -4.81 -11.77 12.57
N LEU A 73 -3.68 -12.33 13.02
CA LEU A 73 -3.08 -13.55 12.45
C LEU A 73 -4.05 -14.75 12.42
N ARG A 74 -4.85 -14.94 13.48
CA ARG A 74 -5.84 -16.03 13.55
C ARG A 74 -6.93 -15.89 12.47
N PRO A 75 -7.69 -14.80 12.39
CA PRO A 75 -8.64 -14.56 11.30
C PRO A 75 -8.00 -14.67 9.92
N LEU A 76 -6.80 -14.12 9.73
CA LEU A 76 -6.08 -14.17 8.47
C LEU A 76 -5.79 -15.62 8.06
N SER A 77 -5.31 -16.44 8.98
CA SER A 77 -5.04 -17.86 8.70
C SER A 77 -6.30 -18.66 8.35
N VAL A 78 -7.44 -18.37 9.00
CA VAL A 78 -8.72 -19.01 8.70
C VAL A 78 -9.23 -18.57 7.32
N TYR A 79 -9.18 -17.26 7.04
CA TYR A 79 -9.57 -16.71 5.75
C TYR A 79 -8.74 -17.31 4.61
N LEU A 80 -7.41 -17.34 4.74
CA LEU A 80 -6.52 -17.90 3.73
C LEU A 80 -6.74 -19.42 3.54
N LYS A 81 -6.96 -20.17 4.62
CA LYS A 81 -7.29 -21.61 4.53
C LYS A 81 -8.62 -21.85 3.82
N ASN A 82 -9.63 -21.03 4.07
CA ASN A 82 -10.95 -21.15 3.45
C ASN A 82 -10.91 -20.74 1.96
N GLN A 83 -10.17 -19.68 1.64
CA GLN A 83 -9.99 -19.17 0.28
C GLN A 83 -9.13 -20.10 -0.59
N ARG A 84 -8.21 -20.88 -0.01
CA ARG A 84 -7.33 -21.79 -0.75
C ARG A 84 -8.12 -22.76 -1.65
N HIS A 85 -9.26 -23.26 -1.19
CA HIS A 85 -10.07 -24.19 -1.98
C HIS A 85 -10.91 -23.49 -3.06
N GLN A 86 -11.20 -22.20 -2.90
CA GLN A 86 -12.04 -21.44 -3.83
C GLN A 86 -11.20 -20.80 -4.95
N LEU A 87 -10.03 -20.23 -4.61
CA LEU A 87 -9.10 -19.63 -5.57
C LEU A 87 -8.52 -20.67 -6.55
N TRP A 88 -8.28 -21.90 -6.08
CA TRP A 88 -7.81 -23.01 -6.91
C TRP A 88 -8.86 -23.56 -7.89
N ARG A 89 -10.16 -23.31 -7.65
CA ARG A 89 -11.25 -23.83 -8.51
C ARG A 89 -11.69 -22.88 -9.62
N HIS A 90 -11.18 -21.64 -9.67
CA HIS A 90 -11.51 -20.70 -10.74
C HIS A 90 -10.48 -20.75 -11.88
N PRO A 91 -10.75 -21.47 -12.98
CA PRO A 91 -9.79 -21.63 -14.09
C PRO A 91 -9.42 -20.29 -14.76
N ALA A 92 -10.31 -19.29 -14.67
CA ALA A 92 -10.09 -17.95 -15.22
C ALA A 92 -8.92 -17.20 -14.57
N ILE A 93 -8.66 -17.42 -13.28
CA ILE A 93 -7.54 -16.76 -12.58
C ILE A 93 -6.21 -17.33 -13.08
N TRP A 94 -6.14 -18.65 -13.28
CA TRP A 94 -4.94 -19.33 -13.76
C TRP A 94 -4.63 -19.00 -15.21
N SER A 95 -5.64 -18.86 -16.06
CA SER A 95 -5.43 -18.43 -17.45
C SER A 95 -4.93 -16.99 -17.54
N VAL A 96 -5.45 -16.06 -16.73
CA VAL A 96 -4.93 -14.68 -16.68
C VAL A 96 -3.49 -14.64 -16.20
N VAL A 97 -3.16 -15.36 -15.11
CA VAL A 97 -1.78 -15.44 -14.60
C VAL A 97 -0.85 -16.04 -15.66
N GLY A 98 -1.28 -17.11 -16.35
CA GLY A 98 -0.51 -17.72 -17.43
C GLY A 98 -0.22 -16.74 -18.57
N VAL A 99 -1.22 -15.98 -19.03
CA VAL A 99 -1.05 -14.95 -20.06
C VAL A 99 -0.06 -13.88 -19.61
N VAL A 100 -0.17 -13.39 -18.37
CA VAL A 100 0.74 -12.37 -17.83
C VAL A 100 2.18 -12.88 -17.78
N VAL A 101 2.39 -14.13 -17.36
CA VAL A 101 3.73 -14.74 -17.31
C VAL A 101 4.30 -14.92 -18.72
N VAL A 102 3.49 -15.37 -19.68
CA VAL A 102 3.93 -15.52 -21.09
C VAL A 102 4.29 -14.18 -21.68
N VAL A 103 3.49 -13.14 -21.46
CA VAL A 103 3.77 -11.78 -21.93
C VAL A 103 5.05 -11.23 -21.29
N TRP A 104 5.23 -11.43 -19.98
CA TRP A 104 6.45 -11.00 -19.28
C TRP A 104 7.70 -11.69 -19.83
N LEU A 105 7.65 -13.01 -20.07
CA LEU A 105 8.75 -13.76 -20.68
C LEU A 105 9.04 -13.32 -22.13
N ALA A 106 8.00 -13.07 -22.92
CA ALA A 106 8.17 -12.58 -24.29
C ALA A 106 8.84 -11.20 -24.32
N LEU A 107 8.46 -10.31 -23.39
CA LEU A 107 9.06 -8.99 -23.23
C LEU A 107 10.50 -9.07 -22.70
N SER A 108 10.82 -10.00 -21.80
CA SER A 108 12.19 -10.14 -21.28
C SER A 108 13.16 -10.70 -22.31
N VAL A 109 12.71 -11.61 -23.20
CA VAL A 109 13.53 -12.17 -24.29
C VAL A 109 13.76 -11.15 -25.42
N GLY A 110 12.76 -10.29 -25.71
CA GLY A 110 12.87 -9.28 -26.77
C GLY A 110 13.73 -8.05 -26.42
N VAL A 111 14.17 -7.92 -25.17
CA VAL A 111 14.98 -6.79 -24.68
C VAL A 111 16.49 -7.04 -24.80
N GLU A 112 16.91 -8.28 -25.09
CA GLU A 112 18.34 -8.67 -25.19
C GLU A 112 18.89 -8.74 -26.64
N LEU A 113 18.11 -8.34 -27.66
CA LEU A 113 18.53 -8.24 -29.07
C LEU A 113 18.63 -6.78 -29.52
#